data_AF-A0A947N539-F1
#
_entry.id   AF-A0A947N539-F1
#
_cell.length_a   1.000
_cell.length_b   1.000
_cell.length_c   1.000
_cell.angle_alpha   90.00
_cell.angle_beta   90.00
_cell.angle_gamma   90.00
#
_symmetry.space_group_name_H-M   'P 1'
#
loop_
_entity.id
_entity.type
_entity.pdbx_description
1 polymer ?
#
loop_
_entity_poly.entity_id
_entity_poly.type
_entity_poly.pdbx_seq_one_letter_code
_entity_poly.pdbx_strand_id
1 'polypeptide(L)'
;EVNTTDPKFYKWTQWIFLKLLEKGLAYESYEPINWCPSCKTGLANEEVVSGNCERCGTPTNKKTLKQWMIKITKYADRLIDDLEKVDYLEKIKIQQINWIGKSFGAEVDFLVADSDDKI
;
A
#
# COMPACT_ATOMS: atom_id res chain seq x y z
N GLU A 1 -18.03 -10.51 -22.78
CA GLU A 1 -17.22 -10.74 -21.56
C GLU A 1 -15.91 -9.95 -21.69
N VAL A 2 -15.38 -9.45 -20.59
CA VAL A 2 -14.08 -8.74 -20.56
C VAL A 2 -13.05 -9.69 -19.96
N ASN A 3 -11.93 -9.90 -20.66
CA ASN A 3 -10.83 -10.77 -20.21
C ASN A 3 -9.59 -9.92 -19.90
N THR A 4 -9.17 -9.89 -18.63
CA THR A 4 -8.06 -9.04 -18.17
C THR A 4 -6.68 -9.55 -18.60
N THR A 5 -6.59 -10.80 -19.09
CA THR A 5 -5.36 -11.39 -19.64
C THR A 5 -5.17 -11.09 -21.13
N ASP A 6 -6.21 -10.62 -21.83
CA ASP A 6 -6.13 -10.25 -23.25
C ASP A 6 -5.24 -8.99 -23.42
N PRO A 7 -4.27 -8.98 -24.35
CA PRO A 7 -3.48 -7.79 -24.68
C PRO A 7 -4.32 -6.54 -25.00
N LYS A 8 -5.51 -6.71 -25.57
CA LYS A 8 -6.45 -5.62 -25.83
C LYS A 8 -6.98 -4.98 -24.55
N PHE A 9 -6.96 -5.70 -23.43
CA PHE A 9 -7.31 -5.19 -22.11
C PHE A 9 -6.08 -4.64 -21.38
N TYR A 10 -5.05 -5.46 -21.12
CA TYR A 10 -3.95 -5.04 -20.22
C TYR A 10 -3.11 -3.88 -20.79
N LYS A 11 -3.20 -3.58 -22.09
CA LYS A 11 -2.62 -2.35 -22.67
C LYS A 11 -3.11 -1.09 -21.94
N TRP A 12 -4.34 -1.10 -21.41
CA TRP A 12 -4.88 0.01 -20.65
C TRP A 12 -4.32 0.07 -19.23
N THR A 13 -4.08 -1.09 -18.60
CA THR A 13 -3.36 -1.17 -17.32
C THR A 13 -1.94 -0.63 -17.46
N GLN A 14 -1.23 -1.00 -18.53
CA GLN A 14 0.09 -0.46 -18.86
C GLN A 14 0.03 1.06 -19.06
N TRP A 15 -0.94 1.55 -19.82
CA TRP A 15 -1.12 2.98 -20.05
C TRP A 15 -1.39 3.75 -18.75
N ILE A 16 -2.29 3.26 -17.89
CA ILE A 16 -2.56 3.87 -16.57
C ILE A 16 -1.29 3.88 -15.72
N PHE A 17 -0.55 2.78 -15.69
CA PHE A 17 0.71 2.69 -14.95
C PHE A 17 1.71 3.75 -15.41
N LEU A 18 1.88 3.93 -16.73
CA LEU A 18 2.74 4.99 -17.27
C LEU A 18 2.26 6.38 -16.85
N LYS A 19 0.96 6.63 -16.81
CA LYS A 19 0.42 7.91 -16.31
C LYS A 19 0.67 8.12 -14.82
N LEU A 20 0.60 7.07 -14.01
CA LEU A 20 0.98 7.14 -12.60
C LEU A 20 2.48 7.41 -12.46
N LEU A 21 3.31 6.76 -13.26
CA LEU A 21 4.77 6.95 -13.26
C LEU A 21 5.15 8.39 -13.65
N GLU A 22 4.60 8.91 -14.75
CA GLU A 22 4.78 10.30 -15.22
C GLU A 22 4.39 11.34 -14.15
N LYS A 23 3.45 11.00 -13.26
CA LYS A 23 2.97 11.86 -12.17
C LYS A 23 3.67 11.62 -10.82
N GLY A 24 4.68 10.73 -10.78
CA GLY A 24 5.37 10.34 -9.55
C GLY A 24 4.47 9.61 -8.54
N LEU A 25 3.39 9.00 -9.02
CA LEU A 25 2.46 8.18 -8.25
C LEU A 25 2.79 6.69 -8.33
N ALA A 26 3.54 6.25 -9.33
CA ALA A 26 4.21 4.95 -9.36
C ALA A 26 5.73 5.19 -9.29
N TYR A 27 6.44 4.44 -8.45
CA TYR A 27 7.88 4.59 -8.25
C TYR A 27 8.51 3.27 -7.82
N GLU A 28 9.82 3.11 -8.02
CA GLU A 28 10.56 1.97 -7.50
C GLU A 28 11.07 2.27 -6.08
N SER A 29 10.91 1.32 -5.16
CA SER A 29 11.49 1.36 -3.81
C SER A 29 12.33 0.12 -3.54
N TYR A 30 13.28 0.22 -2.61
CA TYR A 30 14.07 -0.88 -2.07
C TYR A 30 13.83 -0.97 -0.57
N GLU A 31 12.81 -1.73 -0.17
CA GLU A 31 12.35 -1.80 1.21
C GLU A 31 11.83 -3.21 1.56
N PRO A 32 11.73 -3.56 2.86
CA PRO A 32 11.21 -4.85 3.28
C PRO A 32 9.71 -5.01 2.98
N ILE A 33 9.34 -6.06 2.25
CA ILE A 33 7.93 -6.37 1.95
C ILE A 33 7.49 -7.73 2.44
N ASN A 34 6.17 -7.91 2.50
CA ASN A 34 5.57 -9.21 2.75
C ASN A 34 5.91 -10.14 1.60
N TRP A 35 6.44 -11.32 1.91
CA TRP A 35 6.82 -12.32 0.94
C TRP A 35 6.16 -13.64 1.31
N CYS A 36 5.52 -14.27 0.31
CA CYS A 36 4.97 -15.61 0.45
C CYS A 36 5.96 -16.64 -0.10
N PRO A 37 6.52 -17.55 0.73
CA PRO A 37 7.49 -18.52 0.27
C PRO A 37 6.88 -19.61 -0.63
N SER A 38 5.58 -19.90 -0.47
CA SER A 38 4.85 -20.88 -1.29
C SER A 38 4.57 -20.33 -2.69
N CYS A 39 3.98 -19.13 -2.77
CA CYS A 39 3.68 -18.47 -4.05
C CYS A 39 4.92 -17.87 -4.73
N LYS A 40 6.01 -17.70 -3.98
CA LYS A 40 7.28 -17.10 -4.46
C LYS A 40 7.09 -15.70 -5.04
N THR A 41 6.29 -14.88 -4.36
CA THR A 41 5.99 -13.49 -4.75
C THR A 41 5.91 -12.58 -3.55
N GLY A 42 6.15 -11.29 -3.80
CA GLY A 42 5.79 -10.22 -2.87
C GLY A 42 4.26 -10.07 -2.79
N LEU A 43 3.79 -9.65 -1.63
CA LEU A 43 2.38 -9.38 -1.33
C LEU A 43 2.21 -7.93 -0.87
N ALA A 44 1.10 -7.31 -1.26
CA ALA A 44 0.65 -6.07 -0.67
C ALA A 44 0.32 -6.27 0.82
N ASN A 45 0.18 -5.20 1.59
CA ASN A 45 -0.22 -5.32 3.00
C ASN A 45 -1.65 -5.90 3.11
N GLU A 46 -2.50 -5.55 2.16
CA GLU A 46 -3.90 -5.98 2.04
C GLU A 46 -4.02 -7.49 1.80
N GLU A 47 -3.03 -8.12 1.17
CA GLU A 47 -3.00 -9.56 0.85
C GLU A 47 -2.46 -10.43 2.01
N VAL A 48 -2.16 -9.80 3.17
CA VAL A 48 -1.70 -10.48 4.39
C VAL A 48 -2.79 -10.47 5.43
N VAL A 49 -3.38 -11.64 5.68
CA VAL A 49 -4.47 -11.82 6.65
C VAL A 49 -3.92 -12.59 7.84
N SER A 50 -3.92 -11.95 9.02
CA SER A 50 -3.39 -12.53 10.26
C SER A 50 -1.97 -13.09 10.14
N GLY A 51 -1.10 -12.39 9.38
CA GLY A 51 0.28 -12.79 9.14
C GLY A 51 0.48 -13.84 8.03
N ASN A 52 -0.60 -14.33 7.43
CA ASN A 52 -0.58 -15.38 6.40
C ASN A 52 -1.00 -14.82 5.03
N CYS A 53 -0.55 -15.47 3.96
CA CYS A 53 -0.98 -15.15 2.60
C CYS A 53 -2.48 -15.42 2.43
N GLU A 54 -3.25 -14.45 1.93
CA GLU A 54 -4.70 -14.55 1.74
C GLU A 54 -5.12 -15.75 0.87
N ARG A 55 -4.26 -16.18 -0.05
CA ARG A 55 -4.59 -17.19 -1.07
C ARG A 55 -4.20 -18.60 -0.66
N CYS A 56 -2.96 -18.79 -0.20
CA CYS A 56 -2.43 -20.12 0.10
C CYS A 56 -2.30 -20.40 1.61
N GLY A 57 -2.60 -19.43 2.47
CA GLY A 57 -2.56 -19.58 3.93
C GLY A 57 -1.16 -19.74 4.52
N THR A 58 -0.10 -19.70 3.71
CA THR A 58 1.28 -19.85 4.19
C THR A 58 1.69 -18.61 5.00
N PRO A 59 2.35 -18.78 6.16
CA PRO A 59 2.91 -17.66 6.91
C PRO A 59 3.86 -16.83 6.05
N THR A 60 3.66 -15.52 6.09
CA THR A 60 4.48 -14.56 5.35
C THR A 60 5.74 -14.22 6.14
N ASN A 61 6.80 -13.84 5.43
CA ASN A 61 8.00 -13.27 6.03
C ASN A 61 8.33 -11.91 5.38
N LYS A 62 9.33 -11.21 5.92
CA LYS A 62 9.83 -9.96 5.33
C LYS A 62 11.03 -10.24 4.45
N LYS A 63 11.05 -9.64 3.26
CA LYS A 63 12.18 -9.71 2.33
C LYS A 63 12.44 -8.35 1.70
N THR A 64 13.68 -7.88 1.76
CA THR A 64 14.08 -6.61 1.13
C THR A 64 14.36 -6.84 -0.35
N LEU A 65 13.60 -6.18 -1.21
CA LEU A 65 13.67 -6.32 -2.66
C LEU A 65 13.34 -5.00 -3.35
N LYS A 66 13.86 -4.84 -4.57
CA LYS A 66 13.46 -3.74 -5.45
C LYS A 66 12.07 -4.05 -6.03
N GLN A 67 11.15 -3.11 -5.92
CA GLN A 67 9.78 -3.30 -6.40
C GLN A 67 9.08 -1.99 -6.74
N TRP A 68 7.96 -2.10 -7.44
CA TRP A 68 7.09 -0.99 -7.77
C TRP A 68 6.08 -0.71 -6.65
N MET A 69 5.98 0.56 -6.27
CA MET A 69 5.04 1.07 -5.28
C MET A 69 4.09 2.07 -5.93
N ILE A 70 2.83 2.03 -5.52
CA ILE A 70 1.84 3.08 -5.85
C ILE A 70 1.68 3.98 -4.63
N LYS A 71 1.81 5.29 -4.81
CA LYS A 71 1.76 6.31 -3.76
C LYS A 71 0.32 6.62 -3.32
N ILE A 72 -0.41 5.57 -2.93
CA ILE A 72 -1.80 5.66 -2.46
C ILE A 72 -1.93 6.57 -1.23
N THR A 73 -0.89 6.64 -0.39
CA THR A 73 -0.83 7.52 0.79
C THR A 73 -0.97 8.99 0.45
N LYS A 74 -0.62 9.42 -0.76
CA LYS A 74 -0.87 10.80 -1.24
C LYS A 74 -2.36 11.14 -1.30
N TYR A 75 -3.22 10.12 -1.32
CA TYR A 75 -4.67 10.24 -1.36
C TYR A 75 -5.34 9.77 -0.05
N ALA A 76 -4.58 9.47 1.02
CA ALA A 76 -5.13 8.91 2.26
C ALA A 76 -6.23 9.79 2.88
N ASP A 77 -6.02 11.11 2.96
CA ASP A 77 -7.03 12.05 3.49
C ASP A 77 -8.30 12.00 2.66
N ARG A 78 -8.16 12.10 1.33
CA ARG A 78 -9.31 12.02 0.42
C ARG A 78 -10.04 10.69 0.49
N LEU A 79 -9.31 9.57 0.63
CA LEU A 79 -9.91 8.25 0.76
C LEU A 79 -10.74 8.12 2.03
N ILE A 80 -10.41 8.83 3.11
CA ILE A 80 -11.23 8.90 4.33
C ILE A 80 -12.38 9.88 4.13
N ASP A 81 -12.09 11.13 3.76
CA ASP A 81 -13.06 12.22 3.73
C ASP A 81 -14.16 11.96 2.68
N ASP A 82 -13.81 11.35 1.55
CA ASP A 82 -14.78 11.05 0.49
C ASP A 82 -15.70 9.86 0.86
N LEU A 83 -15.46 9.11 1.95
CA LEU A 83 -16.39 8.05 2.42
C LEU A 83 -17.73 8.60 2.91
N GLU A 84 -17.80 9.87 3.29
CA GLU A 84 -19.07 10.54 3.64
C GLU A 84 -19.98 10.70 2.41
N LYS A 85 -19.39 10.73 1.21
CA LYS A 85 -20.10 11.01 -0.05
C LYS A 85 -20.62 9.76 -0.76
N VAL A 86 -20.26 8.56 -0.27
CA VAL A 86 -20.66 7.28 -0.87
C VAL A 86 -21.70 6.56 -0.03
N ASP A 87 -22.64 5.90 -0.70
CA ASP A 87 -23.71 5.11 -0.08
C ASP A 87 -23.23 3.68 0.22
N TYR A 88 -22.31 3.56 1.18
CA TYR A 88 -21.80 2.27 1.66
C TYR A 88 -22.39 1.92 3.02
N LEU A 89 -22.52 0.62 3.30
CA LEU A 89 -22.82 0.15 4.65
C LEU A 89 -21.75 0.65 5.63
N GLU A 90 -22.19 1.09 6.81
CA GLU A 90 -21.32 1.70 7.81
C GLU A 90 -20.14 0.81 8.19
N LYS A 91 -20.36 -0.51 8.29
CA LYS A 91 -19.30 -1.49 8.57
C LYS A 91 -18.15 -1.45 7.53
N ILE A 92 -18.46 -1.16 6.26
CA ILE A 92 -17.47 -1.10 5.18
C ILE A 92 -16.66 0.20 5.30
N LYS A 93 -17.34 1.32 5.60
CA LYS A 93 -16.68 2.61 5.85
C LYS A 93 -15.71 2.49 7.03
N ILE A 94 -16.15 1.93 8.16
CA ILE A 94 -15.33 1.71 9.35
C ILE A 94 -14.12 0.82 9.03
N GLN A 95 -14.29 -0.26 8.25
CA GLN A 95 -13.17 -1.12 7.84
C GLN A 95 -12.09 -0.34 7.06
N GLN A 96 -12.50 0.51 6.12
CA GLN A 96 -11.55 1.33 5.34
C GLN A 96 -10.89 2.42 6.20
N ILE A 97 -11.64 3.08 7.08
CA ILE A 97 -11.09 4.08 8.01
C ILE A 97 -10.04 3.45 8.91
N ASN A 98 -10.34 2.28 9.50
CA ASN A 98 -9.42 1.55 10.35
C ASN A 98 -8.19 1.05 9.57
N TRP A 99 -8.36 0.65 8.30
CA TRP A 99 -7.26 0.24 7.44
C TRP A 99 -6.31 1.40 7.10
N ILE A 100 -6.85 2.59 6.79
CA ILE A 100 -6.05 3.78 6.50
C ILE A 100 -5.37 4.28 7.79
N GLY A 101 -6.06 4.21 8.93
CA GLY A 101 -5.44 4.38 10.25
C GLY A 101 -4.91 5.79 10.54
N LYS A 102 -5.57 6.84 10.03
CA LYS A 102 -5.17 8.24 10.27
C LYS A 102 -5.12 8.54 11.77
N SER A 103 -3.98 9.03 12.23
CA SER A 103 -3.73 9.46 13.60
C SER A 103 -3.11 10.85 13.61
N PHE A 104 -3.28 11.56 14.72
CA PHE A 104 -2.68 12.88 14.95
C PHE A 104 -1.67 12.78 16.08
N GLY A 105 -0.47 13.31 15.85
CA GLY A 105 0.63 13.28 16.79
C GLY A 105 1.42 14.58 16.78
N ALA A 106 2.53 14.58 17.49
CA ALA A 106 3.52 15.66 17.49
C ALA A 106 4.91 15.05 17.32
N GLU A 107 5.81 15.78 16.66
CA GLU A 107 7.24 15.45 16.60
C GLU A 107 7.96 16.22 17.70
N VAL A 108 8.86 15.54 18.41
CA VAL A 108 9.69 16.13 19.47
C VAL A 108 11.13 15.72 19.21
N ASP A 109 12.00 16.71 19.06
CA ASP A 109 13.45 16.49 18.90
C ASP A 109 14.09 16.30 20.29
N PHE A 110 14.78 15.18 20.49
CA PHE A 110 15.62 14.96 21.66
C PHE A 110 17.09 15.21 21.31
N LEU A 111 17.71 16.20 21.95
CA LEU A 111 19.13 16.47 21.76
C LEU A 111 19.98 15.36 22.40
N VAL A 112 20.95 14.84 21.65
CA VAL A 112 21.90 13.87 22.17
C VAL A 112 22.93 14.58 23.04
N ALA A 113 23.20 14.05 24.22
CA ALA A 113 24.24 14.59 25.08
C ALA A 113 25.59 14.58 24.34
N ASP A 114 26.28 15.73 24.37
CA ASP A 114 27.60 15.93 23.77
C ASP A 114 27.65 15.72 22.23
N SER A 115 26.52 15.87 21.54
CA SER A 115 26.46 15.94 20.07
C SER A 115 25.51 17.05 19.61
N ASP A 116 25.74 17.58 18.39
CA ASP A 116 24.77 18.43 17.68
C ASP A 116 23.62 17.60 17.05
N ASP A 117 23.66 16.27 17.22
CA ASP A 117 22.65 15.36 16.71
C ASP A 117 21.35 15.40 17.52
N LYS A 118 20.24 15.13 16.82
CA LYS A 118 18.88 15.00 17.37
C LYS A 118 18.36 13.60 17.10
N ILE A 119 17.60 13.04 18.05
CA ILE A 119 16.85 11.79 17.93
C ILE A 119 15.35 12.11 17.96
#